data_AF-A0AAU7AWR8-F1
#
_entry.id   AF-A0AAU7AWR8-F1
#
_cell.length_a   1.000
_cell.length_b   1.000
_cell.length_c   1.000
_cell.angle_alpha   90.00
_cell.angle_beta   90.00
_cell.angle_gamma   90.00
#
_symmetry.space_group_name_H-M   'P 1'
#
loop_
_entity.id
_entity.type
_entity.pdbx_description
1 polymer ?
#
loop_
_entity_poly.entity_id
_entity_poly.type
_entity_poly.pdbx_seq_one_letter_code
_entity_poly.pdbx_strand_id
1 'polypeptide(L)'
;MPERFDDLPILGELGQALDAAFLRAEAAPPKPGVLQRIGSWVVGLGGWRLRRLPVLVLIALGLGATAAAAALFALRATVITAPAVRDVPSAMRAVPGTGVLSAVSAPDPGGGARWTLRTTRSQTGLVCSTVGQLVDGEFGIVGLDGRFRLLPERLVDACGSPVRDRASLLSVRIFDADRHADVRSILSGVAGPALESAELRTAGGRRRLAVDTAGRFLAVLRGFPEDAAPRLTLRFAGGAVQEQQFGRLDGVVRDPLGGPALTTDLIRPSAFGTTICVRVMGVRIRPGRPLGPFACTRRTRDGALVAARQVTTGQTGSDLFLWNWGSAPSRTLIWGWLRRPARVSLLRDGRTQQVAVAADGTYIAVLPARTALGSVRIRLRPADGAPTRLLRPGAGQIPAPKLRKGAP
;
A
#
# COMPACT_ATOMS: atom_id res chain seq x y z
N MET A 1 -6.63 31.45 0.19
CA MET A 1 -7.83 30.66 -0.15
C MET A 1 -7.35 29.32 -0.69
N PRO A 2 -7.78 28.17 -0.16
CA PRO A 2 -7.41 26.89 -0.73
C PRO A 2 -8.21 26.67 -2.01
N GLU A 3 -7.53 26.51 -3.15
CA GLU A 3 -8.13 26.04 -4.39
C GLU A 3 -8.74 24.66 -4.12
N ARG A 4 -10.04 24.51 -4.38
CA ARG A 4 -10.71 23.22 -4.26
C ARG A 4 -10.22 22.33 -5.39
N PHE A 5 -10.11 21.04 -5.11
CA PHE A 5 -9.72 20.03 -6.10
C PHE A 5 -10.65 19.98 -7.32
N ASP A 6 -11.85 20.54 -7.21
CA ASP A 6 -12.86 20.66 -8.26
C ASP A 6 -12.52 21.76 -9.31
N ASP A 7 -11.57 22.66 -9.03
CA ASP A 7 -11.19 23.78 -9.91
C ASP A 7 -10.01 23.44 -10.84
N LEU A 8 -9.72 22.14 -11.06
CA LEU A 8 -8.68 21.71 -12.00
C LEU A 8 -9.29 21.44 -13.38
N PRO A 9 -9.32 22.42 -14.31
CA PRO A 9 -9.95 22.28 -15.63
C PRO A 9 -9.40 21.08 -16.42
N ILE A 10 -8.16 20.70 -16.16
CA ILE A 10 -7.49 19.59 -16.85
C ILE A 10 -8.14 18.21 -16.60
N LEU A 11 -8.81 18.02 -15.45
CA LEU A 11 -9.53 16.77 -15.17
C LEU A 11 -10.87 16.72 -15.90
N GLY A 12 -11.54 17.87 -16.05
CA GLY A 12 -12.75 18.00 -16.86
C GLY A 12 -12.47 17.75 -18.35
N GLU A 13 -11.39 18.33 -18.88
CA GLU A 13 -10.95 18.12 -20.27
C GLU A 13 -10.61 16.66 -20.57
N LEU A 14 -9.92 15.98 -19.64
CA LEU A 14 -9.59 14.56 -19.79
C LEU A 14 -10.84 13.68 -19.76
N GLY A 15 -11.79 13.95 -18.87
CA GLY A 15 -13.07 13.24 -18.81
C GLY A 15 -13.86 13.37 -20.11
N GLN A 16 -13.99 14.60 -20.63
CA GLN A 16 -14.67 14.87 -21.90
C GLN A 16 -13.98 14.21 -23.10
N ALA A 17 -12.63 14.19 -23.12
CA ALA A 17 -11.87 13.53 -24.19
C ALA A 17 -12.07 12.00 -24.19
N LEU A 18 -12.17 11.38 -23.01
CA LEU A 18 -12.42 9.94 -22.88
C LEU A 18 -13.85 9.57 -23.27
N ASP A 19 -14.85 10.32 -22.81
CA ASP A 19 -16.26 10.10 -23.20
C ASP A 19 -16.44 10.26 -24.72
N ALA A 20 -15.82 11.28 -25.32
CA ALA A 20 -15.87 11.49 -26.77
C ALA A 20 -15.13 10.40 -27.56
N ALA A 21 -14.08 9.79 -27.01
CA ALA A 21 -13.38 8.66 -27.64
C ALA A 21 -14.20 7.37 -27.55
N PHE A 22 -14.86 7.13 -26.41
CA PHE A 22 -15.74 5.98 -26.20
C PHE A 22 -16.95 6.03 -27.12
N LEU A 23 -17.65 7.17 -27.18
CA LEU A 23 -18.80 7.36 -28.08
C LEU A 23 -18.43 7.22 -29.55
N ARG A 24 -17.22 7.65 -29.97
CA ARG A 24 -16.72 7.43 -31.34
C ARG A 24 -16.44 5.95 -31.63
N ALA A 25 -16.03 5.18 -30.63
CA ALA A 25 -15.79 3.75 -30.77
C ALA A 25 -17.11 2.96 -30.85
N GLU A 26 -18.12 3.32 -30.06
CA GLU A 26 -19.47 2.71 -30.15
C GLU A 26 -20.24 3.12 -31.41
N ALA A 27 -20.12 4.38 -31.84
CA ALA A 27 -20.79 4.88 -33.04
C ALA A 27 -20.11 4.43 -34.35
N ALA A 28 -18.91 3.85 -34.28
CA ALA A 28 -18.25 3.33 -35.46
C ALA A 28 -19.02 2.10 -35.96
N PRO A 29 -19.68 2.16 -37.14
CA PRO A 29 -20.37 0.99 -37.67
C PRO A 29 -19.36 -0.15 -37.85
N PRO A 30 -19.73 -1.40 -37.52
CA PRO A 30 -18.85 -2.53 -37.75
C PRO A 30 -18.45 -2.52 -39.23
N LYS A 31 -17.15 -2.36 -39.52
CA LYS A 31 -16.64 -2.20 -40.90
C LYS A 31 -17.16 -3.37 -41.75
N PRO A 32 -18.15 -3.15 -42.62
CA PRO A 32 -18.67 -4.20 -43.48
C PRO A 32 -17.67 -4.30 -44.64
N GLY A 33 -16.92 -5.41 -44.71
CA GLY A 33 -16.14 -5.67 -45.93
C GLY A 33 -14.86 -6.48 -45.81
N VAL A 34 -14.39 -6.87 -44.62
CA VAL A 34 -13.17 -7.70 -44.56
C VAL A 34 -13.44 -9.13 -45.06
N LEU A 35 -14.61 -9.71 -44.75
CA LEU A 35 -14.96 -11.05 -45.24
C LEU A 35 -15.53 -11.06 -46.67
N GLN A 36 -16.12 -9.96 -47.14
CA GLN A 36 -16.72 -9.91 -48.49
C GLN A 36 -15.70 -9.65 -49.61
N ARG A 37 -14.52 -9.07 -49.28
CA ARG A 37 -13.40 -8.93 -50.24
C ARG A 37 -12.58 -10.21 -50.46
N ILE A 38 -12.70 -11.20 -49.58
CA ILE A 38 -12.01 -12.49 -49.76
C ILE A 38 -12.79 -13.38 -50.76
N GLY A 39 -14.11 -13.26 -50.83
CA GLY A 39 -14.96 -14.06 -51.73
C GLY A 39 -14.80 -13.76 -53.22
N SER A 40 -14.46 -12.52 -53.61
CA SER A 40 -14.32 -12.15 -55.04
C SER A 40 -12.95 -12.46 -55.64
N TRP A 41 -11.95 -12.80 -54.82
CA TRP A 41 -10.62 -13.21 -55.31
C TRP A 41 -10.54 -14.70 -55.67
N VAL A 42 -11.50 -15.53 -55.23
CA VAL A 42 -11.44 -16.99 -55.43
C VAL A 42 -12.07 -17.44 -56.76
N VAL A 43 -12.89 -16.62 -57.41
CA VAL A 43 -13.63 -17.02 -58.63
C VAL A 43 -12.92 -16.62 -59.95
N GLY A 44 -11.80 -15.90 -59.88
CA GLY A 44 -11.07 -15.36 -61.05
C GLY A 44 -9.75 -16.05 -61.41
N LEU A 45 -9.36 -17.16 -60.78
CA LEU A 45 -8.07 -17.84 -61.00
C LEU A 45 -8.21 -19.12 -61.85
N GLY A 46 -9.09 -19.10 -62.85
CA GLY A 46 -9.13 -20.10 -63.91
C GLY A 46 -7.97 -19.91 -64.89
N GLY A 47 -6.88 -20.67 -64.71
CA GLY A 47 -5.88 -20.89 -65.76
C GLY A 47 -4.43 -20.47 -65.47
N TRP A 48 -4.14 -19.80 -64.35
CA TRP A 48 -2.75 -19.48 -63.98
C TRP A 48 -2.06 -20.68 -63.32
N ARG A 49 -1.37 -21.46 -64.16
CA ARG A 49 -0.42 -22.56 -63.86
C ARG A 49 -0.12 -22.79 -62.36
N LEU A 50 -0.64 -23.90 -61.84
CA LEU A 50 -0.41 -24.50 -60.50
C LEU A 50 1.07 -24.65 -60.04
N ARG A 51 2.07 -24.28 -60.85
CA ARG A 51 3.50 -24.36 -60.50
C ARG A 51 4.00 -23.25 -59.57
N ARG A 52 3.25 -22.17 -59.32
CA ARG A 52 3.70 -21.04 -58.46
C ARG A 52 3.03 -20.95 -57.08
N LEU A 53 2.04 -21.80 -56.81
CA LEU A 53 1.35 -21.91 -55.52
C LEU A 53 2.25 -22.25 -54.32
N PRO A 54 3.22 -23.19 -54.40
CA PRO A 54 4.07 -23.50 -53.23
C PRO A 54 4.97 -22.32 -52.84
N VAL A 55 5.41 -21.52 -53.80
CA VAL A 55 6.24 -20.34 -53.55
C VAL A 55 5.46 -19.25 -52.83
N LEU A 56 4.21 -18.98 -53.25
CA LEU A 56 3.36 -17.99 -52.59
C LEU A 56 2.97 -18.41 -51.16
N VAL A 57 2.70 -19.70 -50.93
CA VAL A 57 2.42 -20.22 -49.58
C VAL A 57 3.65 -20.12 -48.67
N LEU A 58 4.84 -20.44 -49.19
CA LEU A 58 6.11 -20.28 -48.45
C LEU A 58 6.41 -18.81 -48.14
N ILE A 59 6.16 -17.89 -49.07
CA ILE A 59 6.33 -16.45 -48.84
C ILE A 59 5.31 -15.94 -47.80
N ALA A 60 4.05 -16.36 -47.89
CA ALA A 60 3.02 -15.97 -46.93
C ALA A 60 3.29 -16.54 -45.52
N LEU A 61 3.77 -17.78 -45.42
CA LEU A 61 4.20 -18.39 -44.15
C LEU A 61 5.46 -17.71 -43.60
N GLY A 62 6.42 -17.34 -44.45
CA GLY A 62 7.62 -16.60 -44.06
C GLY A 62 7.32 -15.17 -43.56
N LEU A 63 6.39 -14.47 -44.23
CA LEU A 63 5.94 -13.13 -43.83
C LEU A 63 5.04 -13.17 -42.58
N GLY A 64 4.20 -14.20 -42.44
CA GLY A 64 3.37 -14.41 -41.24
C GLY A 64 4.21 -14.74 -40.00
N ALA A 65 5.26 -15.56 -40.14
CA ALA A 65 6.15 -15.93 -39.05
C ALA A 65 6.97 -14.74 -38.52
N THR A 66 7.41 -13.84 -39.41
CA THR A 66 8.19 -12.65 -39.03
C THR A 66 7.33 -11.59 -38.32
N ALA A 67 6.08 -11.37 -38.76
CA ALA A 67 5.16 -10.46 -38.07
C ALA A 67 4.77 -10.95 -36.66
N ALA A 68 4.54 -12.26 -36.49
CA ALA A 68 4.24 -12.85 -35.19
C ALA A 68 5.44 -12.78 -34.22
N ALA A 69 6.66 -12.99 -34.72
CA ALA A 69 7.88 -12.85 -33.93
C ALA A 69 8.10 -11.39 -33.48
N ALA A 70 7.95 -10.41 -34.38
CA ALA A 70 8.08 -9.00 -34.04
C ALA A 70 7.05 -8.54 -33.00
N ALA A 71 5.80 -9.01 -33.11
CA ALA A 71 4.76 -8.73 -32.11
C ALA A 71 5.08 -9.35 -30.74
N LEU A 72 5.61 -10.59 -30.71
CA LEU A 72 6.05 -11.23 -29.46
C LEU A 72 7.23 -10.51 -28.81
N PHE A 73 8.17 -9.96 -29.59
CA PHE A 73 9.27 -9.16 -29.06
C PHE A 73 8.80 -7.79 -28.54
N ALA A 74 7.91 -7.10 -29.26
CA ALA A 74 7.33 -5.84 -28.79
C ALA A 74 6.49 -6.00 -27.51
N LEU A 75 5.94 -7.19 -27.27
CA LEU A 75 5.16 -7.51 -26.06
C LEU A 75 6.01 -7.94 -24.86
N ARG A 76 7.27 -8.36 -25.05
CA ARG A 76 8.05 -9.03 -23.98
C ARG A 76 8.63 -8.11 -22.92
N ALA A 77 8.93 -6.85 -23.25
CA ALA A 77 9.47 -5.92 -22.27
C ALA A 77 9.10 -4.48 -22.64
N THR A 78 7.95 -4.03 -22.17
CA THR A 78 7.66 -2.59 -22.23
C THR A 78 8.51 -1.89 -21.18
N VAL A 79 9.29 -0.88 -21.59
CA VAL A 79 10.06 -0.06 -20.64
C VAL A 79 9.08 0.91 -19.98
N ILE A 80 9.10 1.03 -18.65
CA ILE A 80 8.37 2.11 -17.99
C ILE A 80 9.00 3.42 -18.43
N THR A 81 8.23 4.30 -19.07
CA THR A 81 8.72 5.62 -19.46
C THR A 81 9.18 6.37 -18.21
N ALA A 82 10.45 6.75 -18.17
CA ALA A 82 10.96 7.59 -17.10
C ALA A 82 10.24 8.95 -17.14
N PRO A 83 9.92 9.55 -15.98
CA PRO A 83 9.39 10.92 -15.94
C PRO A 83 10.35 11.89 -16.66
N ALA A 84 9.80 12.94 -17.28
CA ALA A 84 10.63 13.91 -17.97
C ALA A 84 11.57 14.58 -16.97
N VAL A 85 12.83 14.83 -17.38
CA VAL A 85 13.87 15.34 -16.48
C VAL A 85 13.45 16.64 -15.78
N ARG A 86 12.71 17.50 -16.47
CA ARG A 86 12.17 18.77 -15.93
C ARG A 86 11.20 18.56 -14.75
N ASP A 87 10.53 17.42 -14.69
CA ASP A 87 9.53 17.09 -13.66
C ASP A 87 10.16 16.39 -12.43
N VAL A 88 11.45 16.07 -12.49
CA VAL A 88 12.19 15.42 -11.40
C VAL A 88 13.10 16.45 -10.73
N PRO A 89 13.08 16.62 -9.39
CA PRO A 89 14.03 17.48 -8.69
C PRO A 89 15.48 17.04 -8.91
N SER A 90 16.44 17.98 -8.97
CA SER A 90 17.86 17.66 -9.19
C SER A 90 18.43 16.64 -8.21
N ALA A 91 17.97 16.68 -6.96
CA ALA A 91 18.31 15.72 -5.91
C ALA A 91 17.93 14.27 -6.25
N MET A 92 16.95 14.06 -7.14
CA MET A 92 16.46 12.75 -7.59
C MET A 92 16.79 12.44 -9.06
N ARG A 93 17.44 13.37 -9.78
CA ARG A 93 17.88 13.11 -11.17
C ARG A 93 19.12 12.24 -11.15
N ALA A 94 18.98 10.96 -11.50
CA ALA A 94 20.11 10.04 -11.61
C ALA A 94 21.07 10.45 -12.74
N VAL A 95 22.36 10.37 -12.47
CA VAL A 95 23.44 10.54 -13.45
C VAL A 95 23.54 9.24 -14.28
N PRO A 96 23.39 9.29 -15.61
CA PRO A 96 23.51 8.11 -16.47
C PRO A 96 24.85 7.38 -16.29
N GLY A 97 24.84 6.05 -16.36
CA GLY A 97 26.03 5.21 -16.21
C GLY A 97 26.50 5.01 -14.77
N THR A 98 25.82 5.58 -13.78
CA THR A 98 26.13 5.37 -12.35
C THR A 98 25.29 4.28 -11.71
N GLY A 99 24.37 3.67 -12.47
CA GLY A 99 23.52 2.57 -12.04
C GLY A 99 24.29 1.30 -11.77
N VAL A 100 24.31 0.86 -10.52
CA VAL A 100 24.90 -0.43 -10.10
C VAL A 100 23.81 -1.29 -9.48
N LEU A 101 23.53 -2.44 -10.10
CA LEU A 101 22.64 -3.45 -9.55
C LEU A 101 23.29 -4.13 -8.32
N SER A 102 22.50 -4.42 -7.29
CA SER A 102 23.01 -5.13 -6.12
C SER A 102 23.11 -6.62 -6.36
N ALA A 103 24.16 -7.23 -5.81
CA ALA A 103 24.27 -8.68 -5.74
C ALA A 103 23.31 -9.28 -4.69
N VAL A 104 22.80 -8.44 -3.77
CA VAL A 104 21.78 -8.86 -2.81
C VAL A 104 20.46 -9.04 -3.54
N SER A 105 19.82 -10.18 -3.28
CA SER A 105 18.43 -10.41 -3.68
C SER A 105 17.64 -11.09 -2.57
N ALA A 106 16.34 -10.85 -2.55
CA ALA A 106 15.43 -11.46 -1.59
C ALA A 106 14.27 -12.17 -2.32
N PRO A 107 13.85 -13.36 -1.84
CA PRO A 107 12.71 -14.05 -2.44
C PRO A 107 11.41 -13.28 -2.19
N ASP A 108 10.48 -13.35 -3.14
CA ASP A 108 9.11 -12.88 -2.93
C ASP A 108 8.35 -13.87 -2.04
N PRO A 109 7.74 -13.43 -0.92
CA PRO A 109 7.00 -14.32 -0.02
C PRO A 109 5.71 -14.91 -0.64
N GLY A 110 5.31 -14.48 -1.83
CA GLY A 110 4.24 -15.10 -2.63
C GLY A 110 4.74 -15.96 -3.78
N GLY A 111 6.04 -16.26 -3.88
CA GLY A 111 6.61 -17.13 -4.90
C GLY A 111 6.89 -16.46 -6.26
N GLY A 112 6.78 -15.13 -6.35
CA GLY A 112 7.14 -14.37 -7.54
C GLY A 112 8.65 -14.21 -7.76
N ALA A 113 9.00 -13.41 -8.77
CA ALA A 113 10.37 -13.06 -9.12
C ALA A 113 11.15 -12.48 -7.93
N ARG A 114 12.46 -12.76 -7.87
CA ARG A 114 13.32 -12.27 -6.78
C ARG A 114 13.42 -10.75 -6.84
N TRP A 115 13.43 -10.12 -5.67
CA TRP A 115 13.60 -8.68 -5.53
C TRP A 115 15.08 -8.34 -5.37
N THR A 116 15.49 -7.19 -5.90
CA THR A 116 16.80 -6.58 -5.68
C THR A 116 16.67 -5.05 -5.66
N LEU A 117 17.79 -4.35 -5.55
CA LEU A 117 17.86 -2.91 -5.70
C LEU A 117 19.00 -2.49 -6.61
N ARG A 118 18.79 -1.42 -7.36
CA ARG A 118 19.82 -0.70 -8.11
C ARG A 118 20.12 0.60 -7.39
N THR A 119 21.40 0.94 -7.26
CA THR A 119 21.84 2.23 -6.72
C THR A 119 22.37 3.12 -7.83
N THR A 120 22.11 4.42 -7.77
CA THR A 120 22.63 5.44 -8.70
C THR A 120 23.15 6.65 -7.91
N ARG A 121 23.90 7.53 -8.57
CA ARG A 121 24.23 8.87 -8.04
C ARG A 121 23.27 9.90 -8.61
N SER A 122 22.79 10.82 -7.79
CA SER A 122 22.04 11.98 -8.29
C SER A 122 22.98 13.07 -8.82
N GLN A 123 22.44 14.04 -9.56
CA GLN A 123 23.17 15.24 -9.99
C GLN A 123 23.73 16.06 -8.82
N THR A 124 23.15 15.92 -7.62
CA THR A 124 23.62 16.58 -6.40
C THR A 124 24.50 15.67 -5.52
N GLY A 125 24.97 14.53 -6.05
CA GLY A 125 25.87 13.61 -5.35
C GLY A 125 25.20 12.66 -4.33
N LEU A 126 23.88 12.69 -4.19
CA LEU A 126 23.16 11.79 -3.29
C LEU A 126 23.25 10.34 -3.77
N VAL A 127 23.14 9.40 -2.83
CA VAL A 127 22.94 7.98 -3.15
C VAL A 127 21.45 7.76 -3.34
N CYS A 128 21.05 7.33 -4.52
CA CYS A 128 19.67 6.98 -4.81
C CYS A 128 19.52 5.46 -4.95
N SER A 129 18.35 4.93 -4.60
CA SER A 129 18.00 3.53 -4.82
C SER A 129 16.71 3.39 -5.61
N THR A 130 16.64 2.34 -6.40
CA THR A 130 15.43 1.84 -7.06
C THR A 130 15.28 0.37 -6.70
N VAL A 131 14.12 -0.04 -6.19
CA VAL A 131 13.82 -1.44 -5.94
C VAL A 131 13.01 -2.03 -7.10
N GLY A 132 13.27 -3.28 -7.42
CA GLY A 132 12.63 -3.97 -8.53
C GLY A 132 12.82 -5.48 -8.45
N GLN A 133 12.22 -6.18 -9.39
CA GLN A 133 12.29 -7.63 -9.56
C GLN A 133 13.30 -8.00 -10.66
N LEU A 134 13.87 -9.19 -10.52
CA LEU A 134 14.73 -9.83 -11.51
C LEU A 134 13.96 -10.94 -12.23
N VAL A 135 13.74 -10.75 -13.52
CA VAL A 135 13.10 -11.72 -14.42
C VAL A 135 14.06 -11.94 -15.57
N ASP A 136 14.52 -13.19 -15.77
CA ASP A 136 15.44 -13.57 -16.85
C ASP A 136 16.73 -12.70 -16.93
N GLY A 137 17.22 -12.27 -15.77
CA GLY A 137 18.41 -11.41 -15.66
C GLY A 137 18.14 -9.91 -15.84
N GLU A 138 16.92 -9.53 -16.18
CA GLU A 138 16.53 -8.13 -16.38
C GLU A 138 15.95 -7.50 -15.11
N PHE A 139 16.23 -6.20 -14.92
CA PHE A 139 15.76 -5.44 -13.76
C PHE A 139 14.51 -4.62 -14.10
N GLY A 140 13.39 -4.96 -13.48
CA GLY A 140 12.10 -4.37 -13.79
C GLY A 140 11.07 -4.54 -12.69
N ILE A 141 9.80 -4.54 -13.07
CA ILE A 141 8.68 -4.79 -12.16
C ILE A 141 7.54 -5.47 -12.90
N VAL A 142 6.87 -6.40 -12.23
CA VAL A 142 5.59 -6.96 -12.67
C VAL A 142 4.47 -6.02 -12.23
N GLY A 143 3.74 -5.46 -13.20
CA GLY A 143 2.59 -4.59 -12.93
C GLY A 143 1.39 -5.35 -12.39
N LEU A 144 0.34 -4.61 -12.02
CA LEU A 144 -0.96 -5.20 -11.59
C LEU A 144 -1.61 -6.05 -12.68
N ASP A 145 -1.28 -5.79 -13.94
CA ASP A 145 -1.72 -6.56 -15.10
C ASP A 145 -0.89 -7.84 -15.34
N GLY A 146 0.00 -8.20 -14.40
CA GLY A 146 0.86 -9.38 -14.47
C GLY A 146 1.99 -9.26 -15.50
N ARG A 147 2.17 -8.11 -16.15
CA ARG A 147 3.21 -7.92 -17.18
C ARG A 147 4.48 -7.32 -16.58
N PHE A 148 5.61 -7.93 -16.91
CA PHE A 148 6.93 -7.42 -16.57
C PHE A 148 7.30 -6.21 -17.43
N ARG A 149 7.90 -5.20 -16.79
CA ARG A 149 8.35 -3.96 -17.42
C ARG A 149 9.70 -3.54 -16.89
N LEU A 150 10.60 -3.16 -17.79
CA LEU A 150 11.94 -2.71 -17.41
C LEU A 150 11.88 -1.38 -16.67
N LEU A 151 12.67 -1.28 -15.60
CA LEU A 151 12.83 -0.05 -14.84
C LEU A 151 14.02 0.73 -15.43
N PRO A 152 13.80 1.88 -16.09
CA PRO A 152 14.87 2.64 -16.73
C PRO A 152 15.86 3.14 -15.69
N GLU A 153 17.13 3.28 -16.05
CA GLU A 153 18.21 3.70 -15.13
C GLU A 153 17.91 5.01 -14.41
N ARG A 154 17.21 5.93 -15.09
CA ARG A 154 16.88 7.27 -14.59
C ARG A 154 15.78 7.31 -13.51
N LEU A 155 15.04 6.22 -13.33
CA LEU A 155 13.99 6.15 -12.32
C LEU A 155 14.61 5.77 -10.97
N VAL A 156 14.35 6.60 -9.95
CA VAL A 156 14.78 6.39 -8.57
C VAL A 156 13.59 6.48 -7.62
N ASP A 157 13.63 5.70 -6.53
CA ASP A 157 12.56 5.65 -5.53
C ASP A 157 12.82 6.58 -4.35
N ALA A 158 14.07 6.64 -3.90
CA ALA A 158 14.49 7.45 -2.77
C ALA A 158 15.97 7.79 -2.89
N CYS A 159 16.37 8.93 -2.31
CA CYS A 159 17.75 9.39 -2.27
C CYS A 159 18.12 9.84 -0.85
N GLY A 160 19.39 9.73 -0.50
CA GLY A 160 19.90 10.15 0.79
C GLY A 160 21.38 10.53 0.75
N SER A 161 21.78 11.38 1.69
CA SER A 161 23.15 11.87 1.78
C SER A 161 24.08 10.77 2.29
N PRO A 162 25.28 10.60 1.70
CA PRO A 162 26.31 9.76 2.28
C PRO A 162 26.63 10.21 3.70
N VAL A 163 26.56 9.29 4.66
CA VAL A 163 26.96 9.52 6.05
C VAL A 163 27.85 8.38 6.51
N ARG A 164 28.85 8.69 7.32
CA ARG A 164 29.72 7.69 7.93
C ARG A 164 28.99 7.04 9.12
N ASP A 165 29.21 5.74 9.32
CA ASP A 165 28.73 4.97 10.48
C ASP A 165 27.19 4.99 10.68
N ARG A 166 26.45 5.33 9.63
CA ARG A 166 24.99 5.32 9.55
C ARG A 166 24.55 4.99 8.13
N ALA A 167 23.31 4.55 7.99
CA ALA A 167 22.70 4.38 6.70
C ALA A 167 22.57 5.72 5.97
N SER A 168 23.12 5.78 4.75
CA SER A 168 22.94 6.91 3.84
C SER A 168 21.51 7.00 3.34
N LEU A 169 20.85 5.85 3.21
CA LEU A 169 19.47 5.75 2.78
C LEU A 169 18.78 4.56 3.48
N LEU A 170 17.58 4.81 4.01
CA LEU A 170 16.65 3.80 4.48
C LEU A 170 15.28 4.11 3.90
N SER A 171 14.66 3.14 3.24
CA SER A 171 13.37 3.33 2.59
C SER A 171 12.48 2.10 2.72
N VAL A 172 11.18 2.33 2.62
CA VAL A 172 10.19 1.28 2.40
C VAL A 172 9.35 1.69 1.21
N ARG A 173 9.36 0.86 0.16
CA ARG A 173 8.48 1.01 -0.99
C ARG A 173 7.34 0.01 -0.91
N ILE A 174 6.14 0.47 -1.22
CA ILE A 174 4.94 -0.36 -1.21
C ILE A 174 4.55 -0.64 -2.65
N PHE A 175 4.39 -1.92 -2.99
CA PHE A 175 3.81 -2.38 -4.24
C PHE A 175 2.41 -2.91 -3.95
N ASP A 176 1.43 -2.19 -4.48
CA ASP A 176 0.03 -2.55 -4.28
C ASP A 176 -0.36 -3.77 -5.10
N ALA A 177 -1.48 -4.38 -4.74
CA ALA A 177 -2.07 -5.54 -5.40
C ALA A 177 -3.56 -5.60 -5.07
N ASP A 178 -4.39 -6.19 -5.92
CA ASP A 178 -5.84 -6.27 -5.68
C ASP A 178 -6.20 -6.88 -4.33
N ARG A 179 -5.48 -7.96 -3.96
CA ARG A 179 -5.64 -8.61 -2.65
C ARG A 179 -4.60 -8.08 -1.68
N HIS A 180 -5.01 -7.87 -0.43
CA HIS A 180 -4.09 -7.45 0.63
C HIS A 180 -2.88 -8.35 0.81
N ALA A 181 -3.11 -9.67 0.75
CA ALA A 181 -2.08 -10.67 0.94
C ALA A 181 -1.03 -10.65 -0.18
N ASP A 182 -1.33 -10.00 -1.30
CA ASP A 182 -0.43 -9.86 -2.45
C ASP A 182 0.35 -8.54 -2.44
N VAL A 183 0.00 -7.61 -1.55
CA VAL A 183 0.81 -6.40 -1.32
C VAL A 183 2.21 -6.78 -0.88
N ARG A 184 3.21 -6.04 -1.36
CA ARG A 184 4.60 -6.16 -0.93
C ARG A 184 5.10 -4.85 -0.36
N SER A 185 5.75 -4.93 0.80
CA SER A 185 6.56 -3.85 1.34
C SER A 185 8.02 -4.23 1.21
N ILE A 186 8.76 -3.48 0.39
CA ILE A 186 10.19 -3.67 0.18
C ILE A 186 10.93 -2.69 1.06
N LEU A 187 11.53 -3.21 2.12
CA LEU A 187 12.44 -2.45 2.97
C LEU A 187 13.84 -2.57 2.39
N SER A 188 14.47 -1.44 2.10
CA SER A 188 15.79 -1.38 1.48
C SER A 188 16.65 -0.31 2.12
N GLY A 189 17.96 -0.46 2.00
CA GLY A 189 18.88 0.57 2.44
C GLY A 189 20.27 0.48 1.82
N VAL A 190 21.00 1.58 1.95
CA VAL A 190 22.41 1.71 1.59
C VAL A 190 23.14 2.34 2.77
N ALA A 191 24.08 1.59 3.35
CA ALA A 191 24.79 2.02 4.55
C ALA A 191 26.32 2.05 4.39
N GLY A 192 26.82 1.83 3.17
CA GLY A 192 28.24 1.90 2.87
C GLY A 192 29.03 0.68 3.37
N PRO A 193 30.31 0.60 2.99
CA PRO A 193 31.14 -0.59 3.20
C PRO A 193 31.44 -0.90 4.69
N ALA A 194 31.19 0.05 5.60
CA ALA A 194 31.37 -0.15 7.04
C ALA A 194 30.22 -0.95 7.70
N LEU A 195 29.13 -1.24 6.96
CA LEU A 195 28.01 -2.03 7.48
C LEU A 195 28.40 -3.50 7.62
N GLU A 196 28.38 -4.04 8.83
CA GLU A 196 28.71 -5.44 9.11
C GLU A 196 27.49 -6.35 9.11
N SER A 197 26.36 -5.84 9.61
CA SER A 197 25.12 -6.60 9.68
C SER A 197 23.89 -5.72 9.68
N ALA A 198 22.85 -6.26 9.05
CA ALA A 198 21.49 -5.75 9.12
C ALA A 198 20.58 -6.86 9.65
N GLU A 199 19.83 -6.58 10.71
CA GLU A 199 18.84 -7.49 11.30
C GLU A 199 17.44 -6.87 11.19
N LEU A 200 16.50 -7.65 10.68
CA LEU A 200 15.10 -7.28 10.61
C LEU A 200 14.29 -8.05 11.65
N ARG A 201 13.58 -7.31 12.49
CA ARG A 201 12.60 -7.85 13.45
C ARG A 201 11.18 -7.48 13.02
N THR A 202 10.33 -8.48 12.94
CA THR A 202 8.89 -8.34 12.68
C THR A 202 8.09 -9.09 13.76
N ALA A 203 6.76 -9.09 13.66
CA ALA A 203 5.93 -9.96 14.50
C ALA A 203 6.24 -11.46 14.28
N GLY A 204 6.69 -11.85 13.08
CA GLY A 204 7.04 -13.23 12.74
C GLY A 204 8.44 -13.68 13.20
N GLY A 205 9.21 -12.81 13.87
CA GLY A 205 10.53 -13.14 14.38
C GLY A 205 11.64 -12.21 13.89
N ARG A 206 12.89 -12.63 14.12
CA ARG A 206 14.11 -11.92 13.73
C ARG A 206 14.79 -12.67 12.58
N ARG A 207 15.33 -11.94 11.61
CA ARG A 207 16.17 -12.50 10.55
C ARG A 207 17.33 -11.57 10.23
N ARG A 208 18.52 -12.13 10.03
CA ARG A 208 19.66 -11.42 9.45
C ARG A 208 19.42 -11.23 7.95
N LEU A 209 19.70 -10.05 7.43
CA LEU A 209 19.61 -9.74 6.01
C LEU A 209 20.97 -9.94 5.35
N ALA A 210 20.96 -10.33 4.08
CA ALA A 210 22.16 -10.30 3.26
C ALA A 210 22.57 -8.83 3.02
N VAL A 211 23.87 -8.60 3.10
CA VAL A 211 24.52 -7.29 2.90
C VAL A 211 25.65 -7.50 1.89
N ASP A 212 25.73 -6.67 0.86
CA ASP A 212 26.87 -6.72 -0.07
C ASP A 212 28.02 -5.80 0.34
N THR A 213 29.12 -5.82 -0.43
CA THR A 213 30.33 -5.02 -0.18
C THR A 213 30.11 -3.51 -0.19
N ALA A 214 29.02 -3.02 -0.79
CA ALA A 214 28.64 -1.61 -0.77
C ALA A 214 27.71 -1.26 0.42
N GLY A 215 27.43 -2.22 1.30
CA GLY A 215 26.50 -2.07 2.42
C GLY A 215 25.05 -1.96 1.99
N ARG A 216 24.68 -2.54 0.84
CA ARG A 216 23.29 -2.58 0.36
C ARG A 216 22.60 -3.81 0.92
N PHE A 217 21.34 -3.66 1.29
CA PHE A 217 20.51 -4.75 1.77
C PHE A 217 19.05 -4.51 1.39
N LEU A 218 18.27 -5.59 1.32
CA LEU A 218 16.82 -5.50 1.21
C LEU A 218 16.09 -6.63 1.92
N ALA A 219 14.81 -6.39 2.16
CA ALA A 219 13.87 -7.33 2.72
C ALA A 219 12.51 -7.15 2.08
N VAL A 220 11.90 -8.25 1.67
CA VAL A 220 10.52 -8.28 1.15
C VAL A 220 9.60 -8.75 2.28
N LEU A 221 8.52 -8.01 2.50
CA LEU A 221 7.48 -8.31 3.47
C LEU A 221 6.13 -8.42 2.76
N ARG A 222 5.28 -9.34 3.23
CA ARG A 222 3.89 -9.43 2.80
C ARG A 222 3.07 -8.36 3.53
N GLY A 223 2.14 -7.71 2.82
CA GLY A 223 1.28 -6.68 3.39
C GLY A 223 1.94 -5.30 3.42
N PHE A 224 1.28 -4.36 4.10
CA PHE A 224 1.75 -2.99 4.31
C PHE A 224 2.73 -2.94 5.50
N PRO A 225 3.63 -1.93 5.58
CA PRO A 225 4.60 -1.86 6.67
C PRO A 225 3.93 -1.68 8.03
N GLU A 226 2.74 -1.06 8.09
CA GLU A 226 1.96 -0.88 9.31
C GLU A 226 1.49 -2.22 9.89
N ASP A 227 1.25 -3.23 9.05
CA ASP A 227 0.82 -4.57 9.49
C ASP A 227 1.97 -5.31 10.20
N ALA A 228 3.18 -5.21 9.64
CA ALA A 228 4.36 -5.88 10.18
C ALA A 228 5.07 -5.06 11.28
N ALA A 229 4.96 -3.73 11.24
CA ALA A 229 5.76 -2.73 11.93
C ALA A 229 7.24 -3.16 12.07
N PRO A 230 7.95 -3.33 10.94
CA PRO A 230 9.30 -3.86 10.96
C PRO A 230 10.25 -2.91 11.69
N ARG A 231 11.17 -3.49 12.46
CA ARG A 231 12.31 -2.80 13.05
C ARG A 231 13.59 -3.33 12.43
N LEU A 232 14.38 -2.42 11.89
CA LEU A 232 15.68 -2.68 11.33
C LEU A 232 16.74 -2.25 12.34
N THR A 233 17.72 -3.11 12.60
CA THR A 233 18.91 -2.79 13.40
C THR A 233 20.13 -3.00 12.53
N LEU A 234 20.95 -1.96 12.41
CA LEU A 234 22.19 -1.94 11.64
C LEU A 234 23.38 -1.85 12.60
N ARG A 235 24.44 -2.62 12.34
CA ARG A 235 25.69 -2.59 13.11
C ARG A 235 26.86 -2.34 12.18
N PHE A 236 27.74 -1.43 12.57
CA PHE A 236 28.88 -0.96 11.78
C PHE A 236 30.21 -1.34 12.45
N ALA A 237 31.29 -1.42 11.67
CA ALA A 237 32.62 -1.85 12.13
C ALA A 237 33.22 -1.01 13.27
N GLY A 238 32.80 0.26 13.41
CA GLY A 238 33.18 1.12 14.54
C GLY A 238 32.35 0.88 15.81
N GLY A 239 31.52 -0.16 15.86
CA GLY A 239 30.60 -0.44 16.97
C GLY A 239 29.32 0.40 16.96
N ALA A 240 29.16 1.32 16.01
CA ALA A 240 27.94 2.12 15.88
C ALA A 240 26.72 1.22 15.61
N VAL A 241 25.58 1.57 16.22
CA VAL A 241 24.31 0.87 16.04
C VAL A 241 23.24 1.89 15.64
N GLN A 242 22.50 1.58 14.57
CA GLN A 242 21.34 2.37 14.14
C GLN A 242 20.09 1.50 14.16
N GLU A 243 19.06 1.93 14.90
CA GLU A 243 17.73 1.33 14.85
C GLU A 243 16.76 2.23 14.07
N GLN A 244 16.00 1.63 13.16
CA GLN A 244 14.91 2.29 12.45
C GLN A 244 13.64 1.46 12.55
N GLN A 245 12.54 2.09 12.95
CA GLN A 245 11.21 1.48 12.93
C GLN A 245 10.41 2.05 11.76
N PHE A 246 9.68 1.18 11.05
CA PHE A 246 8.79 1.59 9.96
C PHE A 246 7.35 1.17 10.25
N GLY A 247 6.40 1.80 9.54
CA GLY A 247 4.97 1.51 9.70
C GLY A 247 4.41 1.87 11.08
N ARG A 248 5.14 2.69 11.86
CA ARG A 248 4.67 3.18 13.16
C ARG A 248 4.10 4.58 12.95
N LEU A 249 2.79 4.68 13.11
CA LEU A 249 2.06 5.94 13.13
C LEU A 249 1.29 6.01 14.45
N ASP A 250 1.11 7.23 14.97
CA ASP A 250 0.29 7.43 16.16
C ASP A 250 -1.17 7.06 15.85
N GLY A 251 -1.84 6.38 16.78
CA GLY A 251 -3.20 5.88 16.57
C GLY A 251 -3.32 4.60 15.75
N VAL A 252 -2.23 4.12 15.14
CA VAL A 252 -2.22 2.86 14.39
C VAL A 252 -1.89 1.68 15.30
N VAL A 253 -2.72 0.64 15.24
CA VAL A 253 -2.60 -0.58 16.03
C VAL A 253 -2.56 -1.78 15.12
N ARG A 254 -1.52 -2.60 15.31
CA ARG A 254 -1.41 -3.91 14.65
C ARG A 254 -2.45 -4.87 15.17
N ASP A 255 -2.94 -5.73 14.28
CA ASP A 255 -3.70 -6.89 14.70
C ASP A 255 -2.76 -7.91 15.37
N PRO A 256 -2.91 -8.21 16.68
CA PRO A 256 -2.02 -9.12 17.39
C PRO A 256 -2.11 -10.58 16.91
N LEU A 257 -3.15 -10.95 16.17
CA LEU A 257 -3.34 -12.30 15.63
C LEU A 257 -3.08 -12.35 14.12
N GLY A 258 -2.46 -11.31 13.56
CA GLY A 258 -2.29 -11.15 12.13
C GLY A 258 -3.55 -10.58 11.46
N GLY A 259 -3.34 -9.80 10.41
CA GLY A 259 -4.39 -9.02 9.75
C GLY A 259 -3.91 -7.61 9.40
N PRO A 260 -4.74 -6.81 8.73
CA PRO A 260 -4.42 -5.41 8.46
C PRO A 260 -4.32 -4.62 9.76
N ALA A 261 -3.39 -3.68 9.80
CA ALA A 261 -3.35 -2.67 10.85
C ALA A 261 -4.63 -1.83 10.83
N LEU A 262 -5.11 -1.49 12.02
CA LEU A 262 -6.30 -0.70 12.25
C LEU A 262 -5.94 0.67 12.80
N THR A 263 -6.79 1.65 12.52
CA THR A 263 -6.75 2.99 13.08
C THR A 263 -8.14 3.43 13.47
N THR A 264 -8.21 4.56 14.14
CA THR A 264 -9.45 5.29 14.36
C THR A 264 -9.52 6.55 13.50
N ASP A 265 -10.75 6.97 13.21
CA ASP A 265 -11.05 8.21 12.52
C ASP A 265 -12.09 9.00 13.32
N LEU A 266 -11.82 10.28 13.53
CA LEU A 266 -12.63 11.18 14.34
C LEU A 266 -13.59 11.97 13.44
N ILE A 267 -14.87 11.65 13.53
CA ILE A 267 -15.92 12.26 12.71
C ILE A 267 -16.70 13.25 13.56
N ARG A 268 -16.89 14.46 13.04
CA ARG A 268 -17.70 15.53 13.65
C ARG A 268 -18.85 15.87 12.72
N PRO A 269 -19.92 15.07 12.73
CA PRO A 269 -21.00 15.27 11.77
C PRO A 269 -21.75 16.56 12.11
N SER A 270 -21.76 17.52 11.18
CA SER A 270 -22.31 18.88 11.36
C SER A 270 -23.77 18.86 11.81
N ALA A 271 -24.56 17.92 11.31
CA ALA A 271 -25.97 17.74 11.64
C ALA A 271 -26.25 17.40 13.12
N PHE A 272 -25.24 16.98 13.89
CA PHE A 272 -25.41 16.54 15.29
C PHE A 272 -24.73 17.47 16.31
N GLY A 273 -24.46 18.72 15.93
CA GLY A 273 -23.97 19.78 16.82
C GLY A 273 -22.64 19.42 17.51
N THR A 274 -22.69 19.22 18.83
CA THR A 274 -21.51 18.90 19.64
C THR A 274 -21.16 17.40 19.66
N THR A 275 -21.75 16.59 18.80
CA THR A 275 -21.51 15.14 18.76
C THR A 275 -20.15 14.83 18.12
N ILE A 276 -19.41 13.94 18.77
CA ILE A 276 -18.15 13.40 18.28
C ILE A 276 -18.36 11.90 18.08
N CYS A 277 -17.99 11.40 16.92
CA CYS A 277 -18.01 9.99 16.58
C CYS A 277 -16.60 9.49 16.31
N VAL A 278 -16.32 8.25 16.70
CA VAL A 278 -15.05 7.57 16.41
C VAL A 278 -15.38 6.30 15.66
N ARG A 279 -14.79 6.18 14.46
CA ARG A 279 -14.86 4.99 13.60
C ARG A 279 -13.60 4.15 13.80
N VAL A 280 -13.74 2.83 13.80
CA VAL A 280 -12.61 1.92 13.56
C VAL A 280 -12.50 1.59 12.08
N MET A 281 -11.29 1.60 11.52
CA MET A 281 -11.07 1.24 10.13
C MET A 281 -9.66 0.69 9.88
N GLY A 282 -9.45 0.01 8.75
CA GLY A 282 -8.09 -0.29 8.30
C GLY A 282 -7.31 0.99 8.01
N VAL A 283 -5.99 0.99 8.30
CA VAL A 283 -5.11 2.14 8.01
C VAL A 283 -5.14 2.54 6.54
N ARG A 284 -5.24 1.55 5.65
CA ARG A 284 -5.36 1.74 4.21
C ARG A 284 -6.78 1.44 3.77
N ILE A 285 -7.51 2.47 3.36
CA ILE A 285 -8.87 2.36 2.82
C ILE A 285 -8.77 1.81 1.41
N ARG A 286 -9.38 0.65 1.17
CA ARG A 286 -9.55 0.05 -0.15
C ARG A 286 -10.93 -0.60 -0.25
N PRO A 287 -11.48 -0.79 -1.45
CA PRO A 287 -12.70 -1.56 -1.64
C PRO A 287 -12.61 -2.92 -0.91
N GLY A 288 -13.67 -3.30 -0.20
CA GLY A 288 -13.74 -4.57 0.56
C GLY A 288 -12.97 -4.60 1.88
N ARG A 289 -12.36 -3.49 2.33
CA ARG A 289 -11.67 -3.43 3.63
C ARG A 289 -12.64 -3.30 4.81
N PRO A 290 -12.22 -3.75 6.01
CA PRO A 290 -13.00 -3.57 7.22
C PRO A 290 -13.23 -2.08 7.46
N LEU A 291 -14.47 -1.67 7.25
CA LEU A 291 -15.05 -0.49 7.85
C LEU A 291 -15.67 -0.99 9.14
N GLY A 292 -15.03 -0.68 10.26
CA GLY A 292 -15.43 -1.12 11.58
C GLY A 292 -16.58 -0.31 12.15
N PRO A 293 -17.07 -0.72 13.33
CA PRO A 293 -18.15 -0.03 14.03
C PRO A 293 -17.77 1.41 14.42
N PHE A 294 -18.80 2.19 14.69
CA PHE A 294 -18.68 3.57 15.17
C PHE A 294 -19.20 3.65 16.61
N ALA A 295 -18.72 4.65 17.35
CA ALA A 295 -19.33 5.03 18.61
C ALA A 295 -19.33 6.56 18.72
N CYS A 296 -20.40 7.11 19.29
CA CYS A 296 -20.56 8.55 19.39
C CYS A 296 -20.80 8.99 20.83
N THR A 297 -20.37 10.21 21.14
CA THR A 297 -20.58 10.88 22.42
C THR A 297 -20.89 12.35 22.19
N ARG A 298 -21.53 13.01 23.15
CA ARG A 298 -21.63 14.48 23.17
C ARG A 298 -20.30 15.02 23.69
N ARG A 299 -19.79 16.08 23.06
CA ARG A 299 -18.58 16.77 23.52
C ARG A 299 -18.87 17.48 24.84
N THR A 300 -18.49 16.86 25.95
CA THR A 300 -18.53 17.48 27.28
C THR A 300 -17.17 18.05 27.68
N ARG A 301 -17.10 18.80 28.79
CA ARG A 301 -15.81 19.31 29.32
C ARG A 301 -14.83 18.18 29.64
N ASP A 302 -15.32 17.10 30.26
CA ASP A 302 -14.52 15.93 30.66
C ASP A 302 -14.77 14.72 29.75
N GLY A 303 -15.14 15.00 28.49
CA GLY A 303 -15.59 14.01 27.53
C GLY A 303 -14.58 12.90 27.31
N ALA A 304 -14.98 11.70 27.71
CA ALA A 304 -14.32 10.46 27.38
C ALA A 304 -15.36 9.54 26.75
N LEU A 305 -15.04 9.00 25.59
CA LEU A 305 -15.79 7.95 24.93
C LEU A 305 -15.02 6.66 25.11
N VAL A 306 -15.72 5.61 25.56
CA VAL A 306 -15.20 4.24 25.59
C VAL A 306 -16.20 3.30 24.95
N ALA A 307 -15.81 2.75 23.81
CA ALA A 307 -16.57 1.74 23.10
C ALA A 307 -15.83 0.42 23.04
N ALA A 308 -16.61 -0.65 23.06
CA ALA A 308 -16.11 -1.96 22.71
C ALA A 308 -17.19 -2.77 22.01
N ARG A 309 -16.75 -3.64 21.11
CA ARG A 309 -17.61 -4.54 20.35
C ARG A 309 -16.82 -5.77 19.97
N GLN A 310 -17.43 -6.93 20.11
CA GLN A 310 -16.97 -8.14 19.45
C GLN A 310 -17.50 -8.11 18.02
N VAL A 311 -16.59 -8.16 17.04
CA VAL A 311 -16.90 -8.22 15.62
C VAL A 311 -16.55 -9.59 15.07
N THR A 312 -17.43 -10.14 14.23
CA THR A 312 -17.19 -11.43 13.57
C THR A 312 -16.87 -11.22 12.09
N THR A 313 -16.11 -12.16 11.49
CA THR A 313 -15.86 -12.16 10.05
C THR A 313 -17.17 -12.14 9.27
N GLY A 314 -17.26 -11.29 8.25
CA GLY A 314 -18.44 -11.07 7.42
C GLY A 314 -19.53 -10.20 8.06
N GLN A 315 -19.35 -9.76 9.31
CA GLN A 315 -20.37 -8.98 10.00
C GLN A 315 -20.52 -7.59 9.38
N THR A 316 -21.76 -7.21 9.12
CA THR A 316 -22.17 -5.87 8.73
C THR A 316 -23.04 -5.24 9.81
N GLY A 317 -23.14 -3.91 9.81
CA GLY A 317 -24.10 -3.21 10.65
C GLY A 317 -24.40 -1.81 10.15
N SER A 318 -25.46 -1.24 10.70
CA SER A 318 -26.03 0.03 10.28
C SER A 318 -26.48 0.84 11.50
N ASP A 319 -25.55 1.12 12.42
CA ASP A 319 -25.87 1.92 13.62
C ASP A 319 -26.23 3.36 13.20
N LEU A 320 -25.22 4.21 13.03
CA LEU A 320 -25.34 5.57 12.47
C LEU A 320 -24.84 5.66 11.03
N PHE A 321 -23.87 4.81 10.71
CA PHE A 321 -23.25 4.69 9.40
C PHE A 321 -23.16 3.21 9.07
N LEU A 322 -23.25 2.89 7.78
CA LEU A 322 -22.98 1.54 7.30
C LEU A 322 -21.54 1.17 7.60
N TRP A 323 -21.35 -0.03 8.13
CA TRP A 323 -20.05 -0.62 8.36
C TRP A 323 -20.05 -2.09 7.96
N ASN A 324 -18.89 -2.57 7.54
CA ASN A 324 -18.68 -3.91 7.02
C ASN A 324 -17.30 -4.40 7.46
N TRP A 325 -17.27 -5.41 8.32
CA TRP A 325 -16.03 -6.04 8.76
C TRP A 325 -15.37 -6.89 7.65
N GLY A 326 -16.15 -7.27 6.63
CA GLY A 326 -15.67 -7.95 5.44
C GLY A 326 -14.96 -9.26 5.76
N SER A 327 -13.87 -9.53 5.06
CA SER A 327 -13.06 -10.73 5.30
C SER A 327 -12.08 -10.59 6.47
N ALA A 328 -12.17 -9.52 7.28
CA ALA A 328 -11.28 -9.37 8.42
C ALA A 328 -11.59 -10.44 9.49
N PRO A 329 -10.56 -11.00 10.15
CA PRO A 329 -10.78 -11.99 11.21
C PRO A 329 -11.63 -11.44 12.36
N SER A 330 -12.40 -12.30 13.03
CA SER A 330 -13.17 -11.92 14.22
C SER A 330 -12.27 -11.32 15.31
N ARG A 331 -12.70 -10.23 15.97
CA ARG A 331 -11.91 -9.52 17.01
C ARG A 331 -12.81 -8.94 18.09
N THR A 332 -12.21 -8.63 19.23
CA THR A 332 -12.80 -7.71 20.21
C THR A 332 -12.10 -6.37 20.10
N LEU A 333 -12.81 -5.36 19.65
CA LEU A 333 -12.31 -4.00 19.49
C LEU A 333 -12.66 -3.19 20.71
N ILE A 334 -11.73 -2.38 21.19
CA ILE A 334 -11.96 -1.34 22.20
C ILE A 334 -11.43 -0.04 21.63
N TRP A 335 -12.24 0.99 21.53
CA TRP A 335 -11.83 2.26 20.94
C TRP A 335 -12.54 3.42 21.61
N GLY A 336 -12.07 4.63 21.35
CA GLY A 336 -12.70 5.79 21.92
C GLY A 336 -11.98 7.08 21.60
N TRP A 337 -12.35 8.10 22.36
CA TRP A 337 -11.81 9.44 22.23
C TRP A 337 -11.73 10.13 23.57
N LEU A 338 -10.74 10.99 23.72
CA LEU A 338 -10.49 11.79 24.90
C LEU A 338 -10.21 13.22 24.46
N ARG A 339 -10.81 14.19 25.16
CA ARG A 339 -10.60 15.61 24.84
C ARG A 339 -9.14 16.06 25.02
N ARG A 340 -8.44 15.50 26.00
CA ARG A 340 -7.05 15.80 26.32
C ARG A 340 -6.23 14.52 26.23
N PRO A 341 -4.98 14.59 25.75
CA PRO A 341 -4.09 13.44 25.76
C PRO A 341 -3.98 12.92 27.19
N ALA A 342 -4.32 11.66 27.37
CA ALA A 342 -4.23 10.95 28.63
C ALA A 342 -3.46 9.66 28.38
N ARG A 343 -2.86 9.09 29.41
CA ARG A 343 -2.40 7.70 29.31
C ARG A 343 -3.61 6.79 29.38
N VAL A 344 -3.81 5.99 28.35
CA VAL A 344 -4.86 4.97 28.30
C VAL A 344 -4.23 3.62 28.55
N SER A 345 -4.76 2.88 29.50
CA SER A 345 -4.34 1.50 29.74
C SER A 345 -5.55 0.59 29.82
N LEU A 346 -5.45 -0.59 29.21
CA LEU A 346 -6.39 -1.68 29.37
C LEU A 346 -5.98 -2.56 30.52
N LEU A 347 -6.90 -2.85 31.43
CA LEU A 347 -6.74 -3.84 32.48
C LEU A 347 -7.56 -5.07 32.09
N ARG A 348 -6.90 -6.22 32.01
CA ARG A 348 -7.53 -7.51 31.71
C ARG A 348 -6.73 -8.63 32.36
N ASP A 349 -7.40 -9.51 33.10
CA ASP A 349 -6.79 -10.71 33.72
C ASP A 349 -5.56 -10.34 34.59
N GLY A 350 -5.66 -9.27 35.37
CA GLY A 350 -4.55 -8.74 36.18
C GLY A 350 -3.42 -8.06 35.41
N ARG A 351 -3.45 -8.10 34.06
CA ARG A 351 -2.43 -7.47 33.20
C ARG A 351 -2.86 -6.07 32.80
N THR A 352 -1.88 -5.17 32.75
CA THR A 352 -2.04 -3.80 32.24
C THR A 352 -1.37 -3.69 30.88
N GLN A 353 -2.12 -3.32 29.85
CA GLN A 353 -1.61 -3.02 28.51
C GLN A 353 -1.74 -1.52 28.25
N GLN A 354 -0.64 -0.86 27.90
CA GLN A 354 -0.69 0.54 27.43
C GLN A 354 -1.29 0.60 26.04
N VAL A 355 -2.13 1.60 25.80
CA VAL A 355 -2.77 1.86 24.51
C VAL A 355 -2.24 3.18 23.97
N ALA A 356 -1.82 3.17 22.71
CA ALA A 356 -1.39 4.39 22.03
C ALA A 356 -2.62 5.30 21.80
N VAL A 357 -2.44 6.58 22.07
CA VAL A 357 -3.45 7.62 21.83
C VAL A 357 -2.93 8.50 20.71
N ALA A 358 -3.72 8.67 19.66
CA ALA A 358 -3.42 9.56 18.55
C ALA A 358 -3.42 11.03 19.00
N ALA A 359 -2.83 11.90 18.19
CA ALA A 359 -2.76 13.33 18.48
C ALA A 359 -4.14 13.99 18.62
N ASP A 360 -5.16 13.45 17.94
CA ASP A 360 -6.55 13.93 18.03
C ASP A 360 -7.33 13.39 19.26
N GLY A 361 -6.65 12.60 20.10
CA GLY A 361 -7.22 11.99 21.30
C GLY A 361 -7.94 10.66 21.08
N THR A 362 -8.01 10.17 19.84
CA THR A 362 -8.56 8.85 19.55
C THR A 362 -7.61 7.74 19.96
N TYR A 363 -8.17 6.57 20.28
CA TYR A 363 -7.38 5.39 20.60
C TYR A 363 -8.13 4.13 20.21
N ILE A 364 -7.38 3.06 19.97
CA ILE A 364 -7.92 1.74 19.69
C ILE A 364 -7.03 0.67 20.32
N ALA A 365 -7.64 -0.44 20.69
CA ALA A 365 -6.99 -1.67 21.04
C ALA A 365 -7.75 -2.84 20.42
N VAL A 366 -6.97 -3.82 19.96
CA VAL A 366 -7.45 -5.01 19.27
C VAL A 366 -7.12 -6.21 20.13
N LEU A 367 -8.15 -6.99 20.50
CA LEU A 367 -8.04 -8.16 21.36
C LEU A 367 -8.56 -9.40 20.63
N PRO A 368 -8.16 -10.61 21.06
CA PRO A 368 -8.73 -11.85 20.52
C PRO A 368 -10.26 -11.87 20.63
N ALA A 369 -10.94 -12.43 19.63
CA ALA A 369 -12.40 -12.49 19.56
C ALA A 369 -13.04 -13.07 20.83
N ARG A 370 -12.41 -14.05 21.46
CA ARG A 370 -12.89 -14.70 22.71
C ARG A 370 -12.80 -13.82 23.96
N THR A 371 -12.34 -12.57 23.86
CA THR A 371 -12.21 -11.69 25.01
C THR A 371 -13.59 -11.26 25.50
N ALA A 372 -13.96 -11.70 26.71
CA ALA A 372 -15.19 -11.27 27.37
C ALA A 372 -15.12 -9.77 27.69
N LEU A 373 -16.06 -8.97 27.17
CA LEU A 373 -16.07 -7.52 27.39
C LEU A 373 -16.19 -7.14 28.88
N GLY A 374 -16.87 -7.98 29.67
CA GLY A 374 -17.03 -7.80 31.11
C GLY A 374 -15.72 -7.89 31.91
N SER A 375 -14.68 -8.56 31.38
CA SER A 375 -13.37 -8.69 32.05
C SER A 375 -12.43 -7.51 31.76
N VAL A 376 -12.80 -6.61 30.84
CA VAL A 376 -11.95 -5.48 30.48
C VAL A 376 -12.34 -4.22 31.26
N ARG A 377 -11.33 -3.49 31.72
CA ARG A 377 -11.48 -2.13 32.26
C ARG A 377 -10.52 -1.19 31.56
N ILE A 378 -10.93 0.05 31.38
CA ILE A 378 -10.12 1.10 30.76
C ILE A 378 -9.71 2.06 31.87
N ARG A 379 -8.41 2.13 32.14
CA ARG A 379 -7.82 3.09 33.05
C ARG A 379 -7.39 4.31 32.24
N LEU A 380 -8.01 5.46 32.53
CA LEU A 380 -7.67 6.75 31.95
C LEU A 380 -6.92 7.58 32.99
N ARG A 381 -5.69 7.98 32.68
CA ARG A 381 -4.91 8.90 33.51
C ARG A 381 -4.71 10.22 32.75
N PRO A 382 -5.52 11.25 33.05
CA PRO A 382 -5.39 12.58 32.45
C PRO A 382 -3.98 13.15 32.60
N ALA A 383 -3.53 13.94 31.62
CA ALA A 383 -2.21 14.59 31.68
C ALA A 383 -2.15 15.75 32.68
N ASP A 384 -3.29 16.33 33.06
CA ASP A 384 -3.41 17.47 33.97
C ASP A 384 -3.39 17.07 35.46
N GLY A 385 -3.07 15.82 35.77
CA GLY A 385 -3.02 15.32 37.14
C GLY A 385 -4.39 15.03 37.77
N ALA A 386 -5.49 15.19 37.03
CA ALA A 386 -6.81 14.82 37.51
C ALA A 386 -6.90 13.33 37.92
N PRO A 387 -7.81 12.95 38.83
CA PRO A 387 -7.92 11.59 39.33
C PRO A 387 -8.04 10.56 38.20
N THR A 388 -7.34 9.44 38.36
CA THR A 388 -7.42 8.33 37.41
C THR A 388 -8.86 7.79 37.38
N ARG A 389 -9.44 7.70 36.19
CA ARG A 389 -10.79 7.16 36.00
C ARG A 389 -10.71 5.71 35.54
N LEU A 390 -11.51 4.84 36.15
CA LEU A 390 -11.67 3.47 35.71
C LEU A 390 -13.03 3.31 35.05
N LEU A 391 -13.04 3.08 33.74
CA LEU A 391 -14.25 2.99 32.94
C LEU A 391 -14.49 1.56 32.47
N ARG A 392 -15.77 1.20 32.32
CA ARG A 392 -16.20 -0.01 31.61
C ARG A 392 -16.46 0.33 30.14
N PRO A 393 -16.32 -0.63 29.21
CA PRO A 393 -16.83 -0.45 27.86
C PRO A 393 -18.30 -0.02 27.86
N GLY A 394 -18.67 0.95 27.02
CA GLY A 394 -20.01 1.57 27.03
C GLY A 394 -20.03 2.98 27.62
N ALA A 395 -19.02 3.34 28.43
CA ALA A 395 -18.99 4.63 29.11
C ALA A 395 -18.97 5.81 28.12
N GLY A 396 -19.90 6.76 28.31
CA GLY A 396 -20.01 7.98 27.52
C GLY A 396 -20.65 7.80 26.13
N GLN A 397 -21.08 6.58 25.77
CA GLN A 397 -21.78 6.36 24.51
C GLN A 397 -23.20 6.93 24.56
N ILE A 398 -23.58 7.58 23.47
CA ILE A 398 -24.99 7.88 23.21
C ILE A 398 -25.58 6.69 22.45
N PRO A 399 -26.77 6.19 22.82
CA PRO A 399 -27.47 5.19 22.02
C PRO A 399 -27.53 5.65 20.56
N ALA A 400 -27.28 4.73 19.62
CA ALA A 400 -27.46 5.06 18.21
C ALA A 400 -28.89 5.63 18.05
N PRO A 401 -29.05 6.87 17.57
CA PRO A 401 -30.38 7.41 17.35
C PRO A 401 -31.08 6.46 16.40
N LYS A 402 -32.26 5.97 16.80
CA LYS A 402 -33.08 5.16 15.92
C LYS A 402 -33.40 6.04 14.72
N LEU A 403 -32.79 5.75 13.57
CA LEU A 403 -33.18 6.37 12.31
C LEU A 403 -34.70 6.17 12.19
N ARG A 404 -35.46 7.26 12.19
CA ARG A 404 -36.90 7.18 11.94
C ARG A 404 -37.06 6.52 10.58
N LYS A 405 -37.73 5.36 10.52
CA LYS A 405 -38.15 4.76 9.25
C LYS A 405 -38.88 5.85 8.45
N GLY A 406 -38.34 6.25 7.30
CA GLY A 406 -38.95 7.25 6.40
C GLY A 406 -38.30 8.63 6.38
N ALA A 407 -37.13 8.85 6.98
CA ALA A 407 -36.31 10.00 6.58
C ALA A 407 -35.69 9.71 5.19
N PRO A 408 -35.85 10.61 4.20
CA PRO A 408 -35.46 10.39 2.80
C PRO A 408 -33.95 10.16 2.63
#